data_AF-A0A0G1G915-F1
#
_entry.id   AF-A0A0G1G915-F1
#
_cell.length_a   1.000
_cell.length_b   1.000
_cell.length_c   1.000
_cell.angle_alpha   90.00
_cell.angle_beta   90.00
_cell.angle_gamma   90.00
#
_symmetry.space_group_name_H-M   'P 1'
#
loop_
_entity.id
_entity.type
_entity.pdbx_description
1 polymer ?
#
loop_
_entity_poly.entity_id
_entity_poly.type
_entity_poly.pdbx_seq_one_letter_code
_entity_poly.pdbx_strand_id
1 'polypeptide(L)'
;MQALYALISLLAGFKICDVLTHPDSKIRRKTPTIKIRGFELLPSIRITVRGRFVHFHHWMNFSILFVISVVVGGSILDSWLTRGVLLGGIIQGLTIPSPIARKIIYSKKIDVQS
;
A
#
# COMPACT_ATOMS: atom_id res chain seq x y z
N MET A 1 -19.62 19.70 -4.82
CA MET A 1 -19.92 18.30 -4.42
C MET A 1 -18.76 17.34 -4.66
N GLN A 2 -18.18 17.28 -5.86
CA GLN A 2 -17.08 16.34 -6.17
C GLN A 2 -15.84 16.52 -5.28
N ALA A 3 -15.42 17.76 -5.02
CA ALA A 3 -14.30 18.06 -4.12
C ALA A 3 -14.52 17.57 -2.69
N LEU A 4 -15.76 17.62 -2.18
CA LEU A 4 -16.10 17.10 -0.85
C LEU A 4 -15.95 15.57 -0.80
N TYR A 5 -16.43 14.87 -1.82
CA TYR A 5 -16.25 13.42 -1.92
C TYR A 5 -14.78 13.02 -2.05
N ALA A 6 -13.99 13.78 -2.81
CA ALA A 6 -12.55 13.58 -2.91
C ALA A 6 -11.85 13.76 -1.56
N LEU A 7 -12.22 14.79 -0.79
CA LEU A 7 -11.65 15.03 0.53
C LEU A 7 -12.02 13.93 1.54
N ILE A 8 -13.30 13.54 1.59
CA ILE A 8 -13.77 12.48 2.50
C ILE A 8 -13.07 11.16 2.17
N SER A 9 -13.00 10.80 0.89
CA SER A 9 -12.34 9.57 0.45
C SER A 9 -10.83 9.59 0.66
N LEU A 10 -10.19 10.76 0.56
CA LEU A 10 -8.79 10.94 0.94
C LEU A 10 -8.56 10.67 2.42
N LEU A 11 -9.34 11.30 3.29
CA LEU A 11 -9.22 11.10 4.74
C LEU A 11 -9.52 9.65 5.14
N ALA A 12 -10.54 9.05 4.52
CA ALA A 12 -10.86 7.64 4.72
C ALA A 12 -9.73 6.72 4.24
N GLY A 13 -9.19 6.96 3.03
CA GLY A 13 -8.07 6.19 2.48
C GLY A 13 -6.82 6.29 3.35
N PHE A 14 -6.49 7.49 3.83
CA PHE A 14 -5.42 7.71 4.80
C PHE A 14 -5.65 6.88 6.06
N LYS A 15 -6.84 6.97 6.67
CA LYS A 15 -7.10 6.29 7.95
C LYS A 15 -7.16 4.77 7.82
N ILE A 16 -7.74 4.27 6.72
CA ILE A 16 -7.75 2.83 6.41
C ILE A 16 -6.33 2.32 6.24
N CYS A 17 -5.48 3.02 5.48
CA CYS A 17 -4.08 2.61 5.31
C CYS A 17 -3.30 2.70 6.63
N ASP A 18 -3.53 3.73 7.43
CA ASP A 18 -2.95 3.85 8.76
C ASP A 18 -3.29 2.62 9.63
N VAL A 19 -4.55 2.23 9.67
CA VAL A 19 -5.00 1.06 10.44
C VAL A 19 -4.46 -0.26 9.88
N LEU A 20 -4.40 -0.43 8.57
CA LEU A 20 -4.05 -1.72 7.97
C LEU A 20 -2.55 -1.91 7.78
N THR A 21 -1.78 -0.83 7.59
CA THR A 21 -0.39 -0.90 7.14
C THR A 21 0.61 -0.27 8.09
N HIS A 22 0.17 0.61 9.01
CA HIS A 22 1.10 1.27 9.94
C HIS A 22 1.78 0.24 10.85
N PRO A 23 3.11 0.30 11.05
CA PRO A 23 3.86 -0.69 11.82
C PRO A 23 3.31 -0.88 13.25
N ASP A 24 2.89 0.21 13.88
CA ASP A 24 2.38 0.22 15.25
C ASP A 24 0.90 -0.16 15.39
N SER A 25 0.19 -0.35 14.28
CA SER A 25 -1.24 -0.67 14.32
C SER A 25 -1.49 -2.04 14.95
N LYS A 26 -2.40 -2.06 15.92
CA LYS A 26 -2.90 -3.30 16.55
C LYS A 26 -3.64 -4.19 15.56
N ILE A 27 -4.32 -3.61 14.57
CA ILE A 27 -5.10 -4.35 13.56
C ILE A 27 -4.15 -5.05 12.60
N ARG A 28 -3.15 -4.33 12.09
CA ARG A 28 -2.08 -4.91 11.25
C ARG A 28 -1.43 -6.13 11.90
N ARG A 29 -1.13 -6.06 13.20
CA ARG A 29 -0.53 -7.19 13.95
C ARG A 29 -1.43 -8.41 14.07
N LYS A 30 -2.76 -8.23 13.98
CA LYS A 30 -3.75 -9.31 14.00
C LYS A 30 -4.11 -9.82 12.60
N THR A 31 -3.73 -9.09 11.56
CA THR A 31 -4.01 -9.50 10.17
C THR A 31 -3.18 -10.74 9.83
N PRO A 32 -3.82 -11.85 9.43
CA PRO A 32 -3.10 -13.07 9.08
C PRO A 32 -2.25 -12.83 7.82
N THR A 33 -1.11 -13.51 7.78
CA THR A 33 -0.23 -13.46 6.61
C THR A 33 -0.76 -14.40 5.53
N ILE A 34 -1.26 -13.85 4.42
CA ILE A 34 -1.72 -14.66 3.28
C ILE A 34 -0.56 -14.85 2.32
N LYS A 35 -0.01 -16.07 2.29
CA LYS A 35 1.11 -16.46 1.41
C LYS A 35 0.68 -17.55 0.44
N ILE A 36 0.93 -17.35 -0.85
CA ILE A 36 0.68 -18.31 -1.93
C ILE A 36 1.97 -18.45 -2.76
N ARG A 37 2.58 -19.65 -2.75
CA ARG A 37 3.69 -20.06 -3.64
C ARG A 37 4.81 -19.01 -3.85
N GLY A 38 5.19 -18.30 -2.79
CA GLY A 38 6.27 -17.29 -2.83
C GLY A 38 5.80 -15.84 -2.90
N PHE A 39 4.50 -15.60 -3.09
CA PHE A 39 3.86 -14.29 -2.99
C PHE A 39 3.18 -14.18 -1.64
N GLU A 40 3.39 -13.07 -0.94
CA GLU A 40 2.67 -12.69 0.25
C GLU A 40 1.81 -11.48 -0.11
N LEU A 41 0.51 -11.56 0.11
CA LEU A 41 -0.44 -10.50 -0.26
C LEU A 41 -0.76 -9.59 0.93
N LEU A 42 -0.88 -10.15 2.12
CA LEU A 42 -1.21 -9.44 3.36
C LEU A 42 -0.22 -9.76 4.48
N PRO A 43 0.08 -8.80 5.37
CA PRO A 43 -0.39 -7.40 5.39
C PRO A 43 0.36 -6.49 4.41
N SER A 44 1.33 -7.03 3.67
CA SER A 44 2.11 -6.30 2.69
C SER A 44 2.44 -7.18 1.50
N ILE A 45 2.49 -6.58 0.30
CA ILE A 45 2.83 -7.29 -0.92
C ILE A 45 4.34 -7.61 -0.91
N ARG A 46 4.69 -8.88 -0.71
CA ARG A 46 6.07 -9.38 -0.78
C ARG A 46 6.17 -10.46 -1.83
N ILE A 47 7.23 -10.42 -2.63
CA ILE A 47 7.54 -11.45 -3.63
C ILE A 47 8.87 -12.09 -3.26
N THR A 48 8.88 -13.42 -3.21
CA THR A 48 10.10 -14.21 -3.00
C THR A 48 10.70 -14.57 -4.36
N VAL A 49 11.90 -14.07 -4.64
CA VAL A 49 12.63 -14.38 -5.88
C VAL A 49 14.06 -14.76 -5.53
N ARG A 50 14.51 -15.96 -5.95
CA ARG A 50 15.90 -16.44 -5.80
C ARG A 50 16.47 -16.26 -4.38
N GLY A 51 15.71 -16.65 -3.35
CA GLY A 51 16.15 -16.55 -1.95
C GLY A 51 16.23 -15.11 -1.42
N ARG A 52 15.54 -14.16 -2.05
CA ARG A 52 15.40 -12.78 -1.59
C ARG A 52 13.92 -12.40 -1.49
N PHE A 53 13.56 -11.62 -0.47
CA PHE A 53 12.23 -11.02 -0.36
C PHE A 53 12.25 -9.62 -0.92
N VAL A 54 11.43 -9.36 -1.94
CA VAL A 54 11.15 -8.03 -2.50
C VAL A 54 9.87 -7.51 -1.86
N HIS A 55 9.97 -6.44 -1.08
CA HIS A 55 8.80 -5.79 -0.46
C HIS A 55 8.34 -4.59 -1.28
N PHE A 56 7.08 -4.58 -1.66
CA PHE A 56 6.43 -3.46 -2.37
C PHE A 56 5.60 -2.66 -1.37
N HIS A 57 6.03 -1.43 -1.10
CA HIS A 57 5.27 -0.53 -0.25
C HIS A 57 3.93 -0.18 -0.90
N HIS A 58 2.85 -0.12 -0.10
CA HIS A 58 1.51 0.16 -0.59
C HIS A 58 1.41 1.54 -1.25
N TRP A 59 2.14 2.54 -0.75
CA TRP A 59 2.16 3.88 -1.36
C TRP A 59 2.63 3.83 -2.82
N MET A 60 3.60 2.97 -3.15
CA MET A 60 4.10 2.84 -4.52
C MET A 60 3.07 2.17 -5.43
N ASN A 61 2.43 1.09 -4.95
CA ASN A 61 1.36 0.42 -5.68
C ASN A 61 0.20 1.37 -5.94
N PHE A 62 -0.16 2.18 -4.93
CA PHE A 62 -1.20 3.19 -5.07
C PHE A 62 -0.79 4.32 -5.99
N SER A 63 0.48 4.75 -6.02
CA SER A 63 0.97 5.73 -7.00
C SER A 63 0.82 5.22 -8.43
N ILE A 64 1.20 3.96 -8.70
CA ILE A 64 1.05 3.34 -10.03
C ILE A 64 -0.44 3.30 -10.41
N LEU A 65 -1.30 2.80 -9.52
CA LEU A 65 -2.74 2.76 -9.76
C LEU A 65 -3.36 4.15 -9.93
N PHE A 66 -2.87 5.15 -9.19
CA PHE A 66 -3.32 6.54 -9.32
C PHE A 66 -2.95 7.11 -10.69
N VAL A 67 -1.70 6.94 -11.13
CA VAL A 67 -1.29 7.37 -12.48
C VAL A 67 -2.10 6.67 -13.56
N ILE A 68 -2.28 5.35 -13.47
CA ILE A 68 -3.13 4.60 -14.41
C ILE A 68 -4.54 5.15 -14.40
N SER A 69 -5.11 5.43 -13.22
CA SER A 69 -6.46 5.96 -13.10
C SER A 69 -6.61 7.34 -13.74
N VAL A 70 -5.57 8.18 -13.70
CA VAL A 70 -5.56 9.52 -14.31
C VAL A 70 -5.36 9.45 -15.83
N VAL A 71 -4.47 8.58 -16.31
CA VAL A 71 -4.06 8.52 -17.72
C VAL A 71 -5.02 7.72 -18.59
N VAL A 72 -5.45 6.54 -18.12
CA VAL A 72 -6.27 5.63 -18.93
C VAL A 72 -7.72 6.10 -18.98
N GLY A 73 -8.21 6.72 -17.89
CA GLY A 73 -9.60 7.17 -17.78
C GLY A 73 -10.61 6.02 -17.83
N GLY A 74 -11.83 6.25 -17.33
CA GLY A 74 -12.94 5.29 -17.40
C GLY A 74 -13.02 4.24 -16.29
N SER A 75 -14.26 3.81 -16.01
CA SER A 75 -14.68 2.84 -14.98
C SER A 75 -14.51 3.32 -13.52
N ILE A 76 -14.52 2.38 -12.56
CA ILE A 76 -14.37 2.64 -11.12
C ILE A 76 -13.09 3.41 -10.77
N LEU A 77 -12.06 3.34 -11.62
CA LEU A 77 -10.79 4.05 -11.44
C LEU A 77 -10.92 5.57 -11.66
N ASP A 78 -11.90 6.02 -12.45
CA ASP A 78 -12.12 7.45 -12.72
C ASP A 78 -12.89 8.17 -11.60
N SER A 79 -13.45 7.41 -10.66
CA SER A 79 -14.20 7.95 -9.53
C SER A 79 -13.32 8.80 -8.62
N TRP A 80 -13.83 10.00 -8.27
CA TRP A 80 -13.26 10.87 -7.24
C TRP A 80 -13.04 10.14 -5.91
N LEU A 81 -13.86 9.13 -5.61
CA LEU A 81 -13.71 8.29 -4.42
C LEU A 81 -12.46 7.41 -4.53
N THR A 82 -12.27 6.73 -5.66
CA THR A 82 -11.13 5.83 -5.88
C THR A 82 -9.82 6.61 -5.88
N ARG A 83 -9.78 7.73 -6.62
CA ARG A 83 -8.61 8.62 -6.64
C ARG A 83 -8.30 9.19 -5.26
N GLY A 84 -9.32 9.60 -4.50
CA GLY A 84 -9.15 10.07 -3.13
C GLY A 84 -8.57 8.98 -2.21
N VAL A 85 -9.13 7.76 -2.24
CA VAL A 85 -8.61 6.63 -1.44
C VAL A 85 -7.15 6.32 -1.78
N LEU A 86 -6.82 6.23 -3.07
CA LEU A 86 -5.46 5.99 -3.54
C LEU A 86 -4.51 7.09 -3.05
N LEU A 87 -4.90 8.36 -3.19
CA LEU A 87 -4.11 9.50 -2.77
C LEU A 87 -3.91 9.53 -1.24
N GLY A 88 -4.96 9.23 -0.47
CA GLY A 88 -4.90 9.14 0.99
C GLY A 88 -3.90 8.08 1.46
N GLY A 89 -3.88 6.91 0.82
CA GLY A 89 -2.92 5.86 1.13
C GLY A 89 -1.49 6.17 0.71
N ILE A 90 -1.31 6.90 -0.41
CA ILE A 90 0.02 7.42 -0.83
C ILE A 90 0.55 8.36 0.24
N ILE A 91 -0.24 9.37 0.64
CA ILE A 91 0.14 10.35 1.65
C ILE A 91 0.51 9.64 2.95
N GLN A 92 -0.35 8.73 3.42
CA GLN A 92 -0.10 7.97 4.64
C GLN A 92 1.24 7.22 4.59
N GLY A 93 1.54 6.51 3.51
CA GLY A 93 2.79 5.76 3.41
C GLY A 93 4.04 6.65 3.32
N LEU A 94 3.93 7.84 2.74
CA LEU A 94 5.01 8.83 2.68
C LEU A 94 5.21 9.59 4.01
N THR A 95 4.16 9.72 4.83
CA THR A 95 4.22 10.36 6.15
C THR A 95 4.91 9.48 7.21
N ILE A 96 5.02 8.17 7.01
CA ILE A 96 5.70 7.28 7.96
C ILE A 96 7.18 7.70 8.06
N PRO A 97 7.67 8.09 9.26
CA PRO A 97 9.05 8.56 9.47
C PRO A 97 10.03 7.39 9.55
N SER A 98 10.01 6.50 8.55
CA SER A 98 10.91 5.35 8.45
C SER A 98 11.78 5.47 7.19
N PRO A 99 13.12 5.46 7.32
CA PRO A 99 14.02 5.41 6.18
C PRO A 99 13.76 4.19 5.28
N ILE A 100 13.22 3.10 5.85
CA ILE A 100 12.86 1.88 5.11
C ILE A 100 11.56 2.10 4.34
N ALA A 101 10.58 2.82 4.90
CA ALA A 101 9.31 3.13 4.23
C ALA A 101 9.50 3.97 2.96
N ARG A 102 10.59 4.75 2.88
CA ARG A 102 10.97 5.55 1.71
C ARG A 102 11.75 4.77 0.64
N LYS A 103 12.24 3.56 0.96
CA LYS A 103 12.93 2.73 -0.03
C LYS A 103 11.91 2.12 -0.98
N ILE A 104 12.07 2.42 -2.27
CA ILE A 104 11.19 1.99 -3.36
C ILE A 104 11.06 0.45 -3.38
N ILE A 105 12.20 -0.23 -3.27
CA ILE A 105 12.29 -1.69 -3.20
C ILE A 105 13.28 -2.06 -2.09
N TYR A 106 12.84 -2.89 -1.15
CA TYR A 106 13.74 -3.51 -0.18
C TYR A 106 13.90 -4.99 -0.51
N SER A 107 15.17 -5.42 -0.60
CA SER A 107 15.55 -6.82 -0.82
C SER A 107 16.36 -7.31 0.38
N LYS A 108 15.82 -8.25 1.16
CA LYS A 108 16.56 -8.95 2.23
C LYS A 108 16.83 -10.40 1.81
N LYS A 109 18.01 -10.94 2.15
CA LYS A 109 18.24 -12.39 2.09
C LYS A 109 17.27 -13.09 3.05
N ILE A 110 16.77 -14.24 2.65
CA ILE A 110 16.01 -15.12 3.53
C ILE A 110 17.03 -15.76 4.48
N ASP A 111 17.01 -15.37 5.74
CA ASP A 111 17.71 -16.13 6.78
C ASP A 111 16.90 -17.42 6.97
N VAL A 112 17.44 -18.54 6.48
CA VAL A 112 16.89 -19.86 6.77
C VAL A 112 17.20 -20.13 8.24
N GLN A 113 16.25 -19.84 9.13
CA GLN A 113 16.32 -20.39 10.48
C GLN A 113 16.06 -21.90 10.35
N SER A 114 17.16 -22.65 10.40
CA SER A 114 17.24 -24.10 10.59
C SER A 114 16.65 -24.50 11.93
#